data_AF-A0A1I6R6X8-F1
#
_entry.id   AF-A0A1I6R6X8-F1
#
_cell.length_a   1.000
_cell.length_b   1.000
_cell.length_c   1.000
_cell.angle_alpha   90.00
_cell.angle_beta   90.00
_cell.angle_gamma   90.00
#
_symmetry.space_group_name_H-M   'P 1'
#
loop_
_entity.id
_entity.type
_entity.pdbx_description
1 polymer ?
#
loop_
_entity_poly.entity_id
_entity_poly.type
_entity_poly.pdbx_seq_one_letter_code
_entity_poly.pdbx_strand_id
1 'polypeptide(L)'
;MLEYRSGRVKTRLFLMFCSVLFGSFTLGSTDILAAYPLDAPATDSHLQAEAPPSYQRALPTAEVLIDVGHGGIDGGAHHEDILEKDINLAVAKKLYLLLSANGIRAILNRDADYALSDDNRWNPSGSRHRRDLSQRSQLTKEIQTKILVSIHVNWAPDKTEHGPLVLHQNEGESALLAFCIQDALNRKHNTRQLPRVGSPFYLLNVVKQPAVIVEMGFLSHEGDRTMLLNPRKQLQLAEAISSGVRNYILLR
;
A
#
# COMPACT_ATOMS: atom_id res chain seq x y z
N MET A 1 24.36 -13.92 32.40
CA MET A 1 24.64 -15.14 31.61
C MET A 1 23.29 -15.76 31.27
N LEU A 2 22.82 -15.54 30.04
CA LEU A 2 21.73 -16.27 29.37
C LEU A 2 21.76 -15.81 27.91
N GLU A 3 22.31 -16.67 27.06
CA GLU A 3 22.37 -16.51 25.61
C GLU A 3 20.97 -16.62 25.01
N TYR A 4 20.60 -15.71 24.11
CA TYR A 4 19.46 -15.93 23.23
C TYR A 4 19.94 -16.01 21.78
N ARG A 5 19.81 -17.21 21.23
CA ARG A 5 20.26 -17.63 19.92
C ARG A 5 19.44 -16.98 18.81
N SER A 6 20.17 -16.49 17.81
CA SER A 6 19.76 -16.12 16.47
C SER A 6 18.86 -17.18 15.82
N GLY A 7 17.60 -16.81 15.57
CA GLY A 7 16.65 -17.57 14.77
C GLY A 7 16.49 -16.94 13.38
N ARG A 8 17.00 -17.61 12.35
CA ARG A 8 16.75 -17.29 10.93
C ARG A 8 15.26 -17.43 10.61
N VAL A 9 14.59 -16.32 10.31
CA VAL A 9 13.26 -16.36 9.70
C VAL A 9 13.44 -16.69 8.21
N LYS A 10 13.06 -17.90 7.82
CA LYS A 10 12.98 -18.36 6.44
C LYS A 10 11.76 -17.70 5.78
N THR A 11 11.99 -16.80 4.84
CA THR A 11 10.97 -16.26 3.93
C THR A 11 10.42 -17.41 3.09
N ARG A 12 9.16 -17.81 3.29
CA ARG A 12 8.45 -18.74 2.40
C ARG A 12 7.73 -17.95 1.33
N LEU A 13 8.36 -17.83 0.17
CA LEU A 13 7.72 -17.44 -1.08
C LEU A 13 6.92 -18.65 -1.58
N PHE A 14 5.60 -18.57 -1.58
CA PHE A 14 4.75 -19.64 -2.13
C PHE A 14 4.60 -19.43 -3.65
N LEU A 15 5.47 -20.07 -4.42
CA LEU A 15 5.31 -20.24 -5.87
C LEU A 15 4.64 -21.59 -6.12
N MET A 16 3.39 -21.55 -6.55
CA MET A 16 2.64 -22.74 -6.96
C MET A 16 3.18 -23.21 -8.32
N PHE A 17 4.07 -24.21 -8.31
CA PHE A 17 4.51 -24.91 -9.53
C PHE A 17 3.49 -25.99 -9.88
N CYS A 18 2.81 -25.82 -11.02
CA CYS A 18 2.06 -26.88 -11.67
C CYS A 18 3.06 -27.90 -12.22
N SER A 19 3.17 -29.06 -11.59
CA SER A 19 4.03 -30.17 -12.05
C SER A 19 3.16 -31.12 -12.88
N VAL A 20 3.43 -31.20 -14.19
CA VAL A 20 2.90 -32.26 -15.05
C VAL A 20 3.75 -33.50 -14.81
N LEU A 21 3.14 -34.55 -14.26
CA LEU A 21 3.77 -35.87 -14.14
C LEU A 21 4.04 -36.45 -15.53
N PHE A 22 5.30 -36.74 -15.85
CA PHE A 22 5.65 -37.72 -16.87
C PHE A 22 6.08 -39.01 -16.16
N GLY A 23 5.26 -40.06 -16.32
CA GLY A 23 5.56 -41.40 -15.83
C GLY A 23 6.72 -42.02 -16.62
N SER A 24 7.64 -42.65 -15.91
CA SER A 24 8.74 -43.42 -16.49
C SER A 24 8.22 -44.78 -16.95
N PHE A 25 8.16 -45.00 -18.26
CA PHE A 25 8.03 -46.34 -18.84
C PHE A 25 9.43 -46.86 -19.18
N THR A 26 9.83 -47.96 -18.55
CA THR A 26 10.98 -48.77 -18.94
C THR A 26 10.57 -49.67 -20.10
N LEU A 27 11.22 -49.56 -21.26
CA LEU A 27 11.17 -50.60 -22.29
C LEU A 27 12.57 -51.19 -22.47
N GLY A 28 12.64 -52.51 -22.31
CA GLY A 28 13.79 -53.33 -22.65
C GLY A 28 13.97 -53.46 -24.16
N SER A 29 15.20 -53.79 -24.51
CA SER A 29 15.73 -54.08 -25.84
C SER A 29 14.98 -55.21 -26.54
N THR A 30 14.69 -55.05 -27.84
CA THR A 30 15.04 -55.99 -28.92
C THR A 30 14.69 -55.38 -30.29
N ASP A 31 15.53 -55.70 -31.27
CA ASP A 31 15.64 -55.17 -32.62
C ASP A 31 14.41 -55.31 -33.51
N ILE A 32 14.13 -54.32 -34.38
CA ILE A 32 13.75 -54.55 -35.79
C ILE A 32 14.25 -53.37 -36.66
N LEU A 33 15.05 -53.72 -37.66
CA LEU A 33 15.52 -52.90 -38.77
C LEU A 33 14.36 -52.36 -39.61
N ALA A 34 14.31 -51.05 -39.79
CA ALA A 34 13.66 -50.43 -40.95
C ALA A 34 14.56 -49.30 -41.45
N ALA A 35 15.20 -49.55 -42.59
CA ALA A 35 16.00 -48.58 -43.31
C ALA A 35 15.12 -47.39 -43.71
N TYR A 36 15.46 -46.20 -43.23
CA TYR A 36 14.96 -44.95 -43.78
C TYR A 36 16.04 -44.35 -44.67
N PRO A 37 15.71 -43.94 -45.91
CA PRO A 37 16.69 -43.36 -46.82
C PRO A 37 17.23 -42.05 -46.24
N LEU A 38 18.56 -42.00 -46.04
CA LEU A 38 19.31 -40.77 -45.81
C LEU A 38 19.34 -39.98 -47.12
N ASP A 39 18.23 -39.36 -47.50
CA ASP A 39 18.16 -38.31 -48.53
C ASP A 39 16.80 -37.62 -48.44
N ALA A 40 16.58 -36.90 -47.34
CA ALA A 40 15.57 -35.85 -47.30
C ALA A 40 16.27 -34.53 -47.68
N PRO A 41 15.75 -33.75 -48.64
CA PRO A 41 16.33 -32.46 -48.97
C PRO A 41 16.28 -31.59 -47.72
N ALA A 42 17.39 -30.92 -47.40
CA ALA A 42 17.43 -29.90 -46.36
C ALA A 42 16.50 -28.75 -46.77
N THR A 43 15.21 -28.88 -46.47
CA THR A 43 14.29 -27.76 -46.48
C THR A 43 14.70 -26.90 -45.31
N ASP A 44 15.30 -25.77 -45.67
CA ASP A 44 15.65 -24.65 -44.82
C ASP A 44 14.37 -24.05 -44.21
N SER A 45 13.73 -24.80 -43.30
CA SER A 45 12.68 -24.25 -42.46
C SER A 45 13.39 -23.48 -41.37
N HIS A 46 13.68 -22.21 -41.67
CA HIS A 46 13.81 -21.17 -40.66
C HIS A 46 12.54 -21.17 -39.81
N LEU A 47 12.49 -22.08 -38.81
CA LEU A 47 11.63 -21.92 -37.66
C LEU A 47 12.19 -20.71 -36.93
N GLN A 48 11.74 -19.53 -37.34
CA GLN A 48 11.85 -18.34 -36.51
C GLN A 48 11.14 -18.70 -35.21
N ALA A 49 11.91 -19.00 -34.17
CA ALA A 49 11.40 -19.08 -32.84
C ALA A 49 10.77 -17.72 -32.55
N GLU A 50 9.44 -17.62 -32.65
CA GLU A 50 8.72 -16.44 -32.21
C GLU A 50 9.17 -16.16 -30.78
N ALA A 51 9.67 -14.95 -30.56
CA ALA A 51 10.04 -14.52 -29.23
C ALA A 51 8.81 -14.76 -28.32
N PRO A 52 8.99 -15.33 -27.12
CA PRO A 52 7.87 -15.57 -26.23
C PRO A 52 7.09 -14.26 -26.06
N PRO A 53 5.75 -14.30 -26.04
CA PRO A 53 4.96 -13.10 -25.93
C PRO A 53 5.47 -12.27 -24.76
N SER A 54 5.77 -11.01 -25.05
CA SER A 54 6.12 -10.00 -24.07
C SER A 54 4.91 -9.81 -23.16
N TYR A 55 4.79 -10.63 -22.13
CA TYR A 55 4.05 -10.25 -20.95
C TYR A 55 4.87 -9.14 -20.32
N GLN A 56 4.55 -7.88 -20.66
CA GLN A 56 4.73 -6.81 -19.67
C GLN A 56 4.12 -7.40 -18.41
N ARG A 57 4.97 -7.72 -17.44
CA ARG A 57 4.54 -8.12 -16.10
C ARG A 57 3.54 -7.04 -15.74
N ALA A 58 2.24 -7.34 -15.81
CA ALA A 58 1.18 -6.37 -15.61
C ALA A 58 1.22 -6.07 -14.12
N LEU A 59 2.18 -5.22 -13.73
CA LEU A 59 2.35 -4.78 -12.37
C LEU A 59 0.98 -4.24 -11.97
N PRO A 60 0.47 -4.63 -10.80
CA PRO A 60 -0.88 -4.28 -10.40
C PRO A 60 -1.06 -2.77 -10.52
N THR A 61 -2.04 -2.34 -11.30
CA THR A 61 -2.44 -0.93 -11.33
C THR A 61 -3.49 -0.72 -10.26
N ALA A 62 -3.32 0.32 -9.46
CA ALA A 62 -4.30 0.73 -8.47
C ALA A 62 -4.75 2.16 -8.75
N GLU A 63 -5.98 2.47 -8.42
CA GLU A 63 -6.42 3.86 -8.39
C GLU A 63 -5.80 4.55 -7.17
N VAL A 64 -5.85 3.88 -6.02
CA VAL A 64 -5.46 4.45 -4.71
C VAL A 64 -4.35 3.63 -4.07
N LEU A 65 -3.23 4.27 -3.73
CA LEU A 65 -2.31 3.76 -2.71
C LEU A 65 -2.72 4.33 -1.35
N ILE A 66 -3.13 3.44 -0.45
CA ILE A 66 -3.39 3.76 0.95
C ILE A 66 -2.08 3.60 1.71
N ASP A 67 -1.49 4.72 2.12
CA ASP A 67 -0.30 4.75 2.96
C ASP A 67 -0.71 4.70 4.44
N VAL A 68 -0.52 3.56 5.09
CA VAL A 68 -0.79 3.41 6.52
C VAL A 68 0.36 4.03 7.30
N GLY A 69 0.13 5.17 7.96
CA GLY A 69 1.12 5.89 8.77
C GLY A 69 1.79 5.00 9.82
N HIS A 70 3.09 5.22 10.07
CA HIS A 70 3.90 4.50 11.07
C HIS A 70 3.93 2.98 10.86
N GLY A 71 4.33 2.19 11.87
CA GLY A 71 4.35 0.72 11.83
C GLY A 71 5.61 0.11 12.47
N GLY A 72 5.46 -1.09 13.02
CA GLY A 72 6.52 -1.81 13.71
C GLY A 72 7.03 -1.03 14.93
N ILE A 73 8.33 -0.71 14.92
CA ILE A 73 8.97 0.04 16.01
C ILE A 73 8.53 1.52 16.05
N ASP A 74 7.99 2.05 14.97
CA ASP A 74 7.45 3.40 14.91
C ASP A 74 5.98 3.38 15.35
N GLY A 75 5.71 3.83 16.58
CA GLY A 75 4.37 3.91 17.15
C GLY A 75 3.54 5.10 16.67
N GLY A 76 4.18 6.13 16.13
CA GLY A 76 3.58 7.44 15.91
C GLY A 76 3.26 8.18 17.21
N ALA A 77 2.25 9.05 17.16
CA ALA A 77 1.67 9.66 18.35
C ALA A 77 1.13 8.59 19.31
N HIS A 78 1.15 8.90 20.62
CA HIS A 78 0.66 7.98 21.64
C HIS A 78 -0.07 8.70 22.78
N HIS A 79 -0.92 7.95 23.47
CA HIS A 79 -1.57 8.33 24.72
C HIS A 79 -1.68 7.08 25.59
N GLU A 80 -0.91 7.03 26.67
CA GLU A 80 -0.77 5.80 27.47
C GLU A 80 -0.36 4.62 26.57
N ASP A 81 -1.09 3.50 26.60
CA ASP A 81 -0.82 2.31 25.76
C ASP A 81 -1.43 2.41 24.34
N ILE A 82 -2.07 3.52 24.01
CA ILE A 82 -2.71 3.72 22.70
C ILE A 82 -1.68 4.29 21.73
N LEU A 83 -1.48 3.60 20.61
CA LEU A 83 -0.54 3.98 19.56
C LEU A 83 -1.28 4.35 18.28
N GLU A 84 -0.85 5.43 17.64
CA GLU A 84 -1.35 5.89 16.34
C GLU A 84 -1.27 4.79 15.28
N LYS A 85 -0.16 4.04 15.21
CA LYS A 85 0.06 3.01 14.18
C LYS A 85 -1.05 1.95 14.11
N ASP A 86 -1.69 1.65 15.24
CA ASP A 86 -2.71 0.62 15.38
C ASP A 86 -4.06 1.15 14.89
N ILE A 87 -4.37 2.41 15.22
CA ILE A 87 -5.54 3.13 14.71
C ILE A 87 -5.44 3.29 13.19
N ASN A 88 -4.27 3.72 12.69
CA ASN A 88 -4.02 3.88 11.27
C ASN A 88 -4.25 2.56 10.52
N LEU A 89 -3.72 1.44 11.01
CA LEU A 89 -3.91 0.12 10.41
C LEU A 89 -5.38 -0.31 10.43
N ALA A 90 -6.06 -0.12 11.55
CA ALA A 90 -7.46 -0.50 11.71
C ALA A 90 -8.41 0.28 10.80
N VAL A 91 -8.17 1.58 10.58
CA VAL A 91 -8.97 2.41 9.67
C VAL A 91 -8.60 2.13 8.21
N ALA A 92 -7.31 2.03 7.88
CA ALA A 92 -6.85 1.79 6.52
C ALA A 92 -7.37 0.46 5.94
N LYS A 93 -7.44 -0.60 6.75
CA LYS A 93 -8.06 -1.87 6.33
C LYS A 93 -9.54 -1.72 5.99
N LYS A 94 -10.30 -0.93 6.77
CA LYS A 94 -11.71 -0.66 6.48
C LYS A 94 -11.84 0.16 5.20
N LEU A 95 -10.99 1.17 5.03
CA LEU A 95 -10.95 1.99 3.81
C LEU A 95 -10.65 1.15 2.57
N TYR A 96 -9.68 0.25 2.64
CA TYR A 96 -9.35 -0.69 1.56
C TYR A 96 -10.57 -1.52 1.13
N LEU A 97 -11.29 -2.10 2.09
CA LEU A 97 -12.48 -2.91 1.81
C LEU A 97 -13.60 -2.06 1.19
N LEU A 98 -13.83 -0.85 1.72
CA LEU A 98 -14.85 0.07 1.21
C LEU A 98 -14.55 0.53 -0.22
N LEU A 99 -13.30 0.91 -0.52
CA LEU A 99 -12.90 1.28 -1.88
C LEU A 99 -13.08 0.10 -2.84
N SER A 100 -12.64 -1.10 -2.44
CA SER A 100 -12.78 -2.33 -3.24
C SER A 100 -14.26 -2.67 -3.52
N ALA A 101 -15.13 -2.55 -2.51
CA ALA A 101 -16.57 -2.76 -2.66
C ALA A 101 -17.25 -1.75 -3.59
N ASN A 102 -16.66 -0.55 -3.76
CA ASN A 102 -17.11 0.46 -4.70
C ASN A 102 -16.42 0.36 -6.08
N GLY A 103 -15.72 -0.74 -6.36
CA GLY A 103 -15.02 -0.95 -7.64
C GLY A 103 -13.74 -0.13 -7.82
N ILE A 104 -13.27 0.55 -6.77
CA ILE A 104 -12.03 1.34 -6.79
C ILE A 104 -10.89 0.42 -6.38
N ARG A 105 -9.96 0.16 -7.31
CA ARG A 105 -8.76 -0.66 -7.03
C ARG A 105 -7.86 0.08 -6.07
N ALA A 106 -7.72 -0.43 -4.85
CA ALA A 106 -6.82 0.11 -3.84
C ALA A 106 -5.72 -0.89 -3.49
N ILE A 107 -4.62 -0.40 -2.95
CA ILE A 107 -3.56 -1.21 -2.32
C ILE A 107 -3.12 -0.55 -1.02
N LEU A 108 -2.59 -1.34 -0.09
CA LEU A 108 -2.00 -0.87 1.17
C LEU A 108 -0.48 -0.96 1.08
N ASN A 109 0.24 0.01 1.65
CA ASN A 109 1.69 -0.10 1.85
C ASN A 109 2.05 -1.20 2.88
N ARG A 110 1.19 -1.40 3.90
CA ARG A 110 1.26 -2.46 4.91
C ARG A 110 -0.12 -2.91 5.36
N ASP A 111 -0.24 -4.20 5.64
CA ASP A 111 -1.47 -4.86 6.13
C ASP A 111 -1.30 -5.49 7.52
N ALA A 112 -0.14 -5.35 8.14
CA ALA A 112 0.16 -5.79 9.50
C ALA A 112 1.05 -4.76 10.22
N ASP A 113 1.41 -5.06 11.47
CA ASP A 113 2.31 -4.24 12.26
C ASP A 113 3.77 -4.58 11.98
N TYR A 114 4.32 -3.97 10.93
CA TYR A 114 5.74 -4.02 10.60
C TYR A 114 6.20 -2.64 10.10
N ALA A 115 7.50 -2.37 10.23
CA ALA A 115 8.09 -1.14 9.73
C ALA A 115 8.51 -1.33 8.27
N LEU A 116 8.15 -0.39 7.40
CA LEU A 116 8.58 -0.45 5.98
C LEU A 116 10.09 -0.26 5.84
N SER A 117 10.73 0.34 6.84
CA SER A 117 12.18 0.44 6.90
C SER A 117 12.91 -0.91 6.90
N ASP A 118 12.24 -2.01 7.28
CA ASP A 118 12.83 -3.35 7.33
C ASP A 118 12.96 -3.99 5.94
N ASP A 119 12.07 -3.60 5.02
CA ASP A 119 12.12 -3.99 3.60
C ASP A 119 13.07 -3.10 2.77
N ASN A 120 13.45 -1.94 3.32
CA ASN A 120 14.35 -1.01 2.65
C ASN A 120 15.83 -1.36 2.86
N ARG A 121 16.35 -2.24 2.00
CA ARG A 121 17.76 -2.68 2.01
C ARG A 121 18.67 -1.87 1.06
N TRP A 122 18.08 -0.99 0.26
CA TRP A 122 18.78 -0.24 -0.78
C TRP A 122 19.19 1.17 -0.34
N ASN A 123 18.47 1.77 0.62
CA ASN A 123 18.84 3.07 1.16
C ASN A 123 19.96 2.93 2.21
N PRO A 124 21.15 3.52 2.00
CA PRO A 124 22.29 3.36 2.88
C PRO A 124 22.16 4.16 4.20
N SER A 125 21.10 4.94 4.37
CA SER A 125 20.91 5.76 5.57
C SER A 125 20.83 4.89 6.83
N GLY A 126 21.58 5.27 7.88
CA GLY A 126 21.44 4.69 9.22
C GLY A 126 20.14 5.08 9.93
N SER A 127 19.42 6.10 9.44
CA SER A 127 18.16 6.55 10.02
C SER A 127 17.00 5.66 9.55
N ARG A 128 16.40 4.92 10.49
CA ARG A 128 15.20 4.10 10.22
C ARG A 128 14.05 4.94 9.64
N HIS A 129 13.79 6.11 10.21
CA HIS A 129 12.75 7.02 9.74
C HIS A 129 12.95 7.44 8.28
N ARG A 130 14.18 7.77 7.88
CA ARG A 130 14.49 8.09 6.47
C ARG A 130 14.29 6.88 5.55
N ARG A 131 14.68 5.68 6.00
CA ARG A 131 14.45 4.45 5.23
C ARG A 131 12.96 4.17 5.06
N ASP A 132 12.16 4.32 6.12
CA ASP A 132 10.71 4.15 6.10
C ASP A 132 10.04 5.09 5.08
N LEU A 133 10.32 6.40 5.21
CA LEU A 133 9.81 7.42 4.29
C LEU A 133 10.21 7.17 2.84
N SER A 134 11.46 6.75 2.60
CA SER A 134 11.92 6.44 1.25
C SER A 134 11.32 5.15 0.68
N GLN A 135 10.96 4.19 1.53
CA GLN A 135 10.25 2.98 1.09
C GLN A 135 8.82 3.33 0.67
N ARG A 136 8.13 4.16 1.46
CA ARG A 136 6.79 4.67 1.11
C ARG A 136 6.77 5.39 -0.23
N SER A 137 7.73 6.28 -0.48
CA SER A 137 7.84 6.99 -1.76
C SER A 137 8.35 6.13 -2.91
N GLN A 138 8.99 4.99 -2.63
CA GLN A 138 9.40 4.03 -3.66
C GLN A 138 8.22 3.18 -4.13
N LEU A 139 7.30 2.81 -3.23
CA LEU A 139 6.10 2.05 -3.59
C LEU A 139 5.24 2.79 -4.64
N THR A 140 5.16 4.12 -4.58
CA THR A 140 4.45 4.93 -5.58
C THR A 140 5.10 4.93 -6.96
N LYS A 141 6.37 4.53 -7.08
CA LYS A 141 7.11 4.44 -8.35
C LYS A 141 7.05 3.04 -8.95
N GLU A 142 7.00 2.02 -8.08
CA GLU A 142 6.96 0.62 -8.49
C GLU A 142 5.54 0.16 -8.86
N ILE A 143 4.55 0.70 -8.17
CA ILE A 143 3.14 0.40 -8.41
C ILE A 143 2.52 1.60 -9.10
N GLN A 144 1.96 1.38 -10.29
CA GLN A 144 1.28 2.43 -11.04
C GLN A 144 -0.04 2.79 -10.33
N THR A 145 0.04 3.77 -9.43
CA THR A 145 -1.11 4.35 -8.71
C THR A 145 -1.48 5.72 -9.26
N LYS A 146 -2.76 6.10 -9.11
CA LYS A 146 -3.27 7.41 -9.57
C LYS A 146 -3.24 8.46 -8.47
N ILE A 147 -3.55 8.09 -7.23
CA ILE A 147 -3.47 8.96 -6.06
C ILE A 147 -2.86 8.25 -4.86
N LEU A 148 -2.35 9.02 -3.90
CA LEU A 148 -1.90 8.55 -2.59
C LEU A 148 -2.76 9.16 -1.47
N VAL A 149 -3.27 8.31 -0.58
CA VAL A 149 -4.00 8.71 0.62
C VAL A 149 -3.26 8.14 1.83
N SER A 150 -2.56 9.00 2.57
CA SER A 150 -1.86 8.62 3.79
C SER A 150 -2.76 8.81 5.01
N ILE A 151 -2.85 7.80 5.87
CA ILE A 151 -3.75 7.76 7.03
C ILE A 151 -2.93 7.96 8.31
N HIS A 152 -3.27 8.99 9.07
CA HIS A 152 -2.59 9.41 10.30
C HIS A 152 -3.56 9.85 11.41
N VAL A 153 -3.04 9.95 12.62
CA VAL A 153 -3.71 10.54 13.78
C VAL A 153 -2.84 11.66 14.33
N ASN A 154 -3.45 12.81 14.53
CA ASN A 154 -2.74 13.98 14.99
C ASN A 154 -2.49 13.95 16.51
N TRP A 155 -1.63 14.84 16.97
CA TRP A 155 -1.43 15.13 18.38
C TRP A 155 -1.04 16.60 18.55
N ALA A 156 -1.58 17.23 19.58
CA ALA A 156 -1.22 18.60 19.95
C ALA A 156 -1.07 18.74 21.47
N PRO A 157 -0.21 19.66 21.95
CA PRO A 157 -0.09 19.96 23.38
C PRO A 157 -1.37 20.58 23.94
N ASP A 158 -2.07 21.40 23.15
CA ASP A 158 -3.39 21.90 23.48
C ASP A 158 -4.43 20.78 23.28
N LYS A 159 -4.99 20.28 24.40
CA LYS A 159 -5.97 19.20 24.39
C LYS A 159 -7.36 19.62 23.89
N THR A 160 -7.56 20.91 23.60
CA THR A 160 -8.79 21.41 22.98
C THR A 160 -8.76 21.33 21.45
N GLU A 161 -7.59 21.15 20.85
CA GLU A 161 -7.47 20.89 19.41
C GLU A 161 -8.08 19.52 19.08
N HIS A 162 -9.00 19.51 18.11
CA HIS A 162 -9.77 18.34 17.74
C HIS A 162 -10.30 18.42 16.31
N GLY A 163 -10.78 17.29 15.83
CA GLY A 163 -11.38 17.15 14.51
C GLY A 163 -10.37 16.81 13.41
N PRO A 164 -10.90 16.48 12.21
CA PRO A 164 -10.09 16.02 11.11
C PRO A 164 -9.39 17.17 10.39
N LEU A 165 -8.18 16.93 9.90
CA LEU A 165 -7.43 17.83 9.04
C LEU A 165 -6.81 17.07 7.86
N VAL A 166 -7.07 17.52 6.64
CA VAL A 166 -6.45 16.95 5.45
C VAL A 166 -5.36 17.88 4.95
N LEU A 167 -4.14 17.34 4.90
CA LEU A 167 -2.97 18.01 4.37
C LEU A 167 -2.71 17.58 2.94
N HIS A 168 -2.24 18.49 2.09
CA HIS A 168 -2.08 18.21 0.67
C HIS A 168 -0.82 18.84 0.07
N GLN A 169 -0.43 18.34 -1.11
CA GLN A 169 0.62 18.96 -1.93
C GLN A 169 0.17 20.35 -2.41
N ASN A 170 1.12 21.25 -2.65
CA ASN A 170 0.82 22.60 -3.15
C ASN A 170 0.48 22.61 -4.65
N GLU A 171 -0.57 21.89 -5.06
CA GLU A 171 -1.06 21.79 -6.43
C GLU A 171 -2.58 21.48 -6.46
N GLY A 172 -3.22 21.70 -7.60
CA GLY A 172 -4.68 21.73 -7.74
C GLY A 172 -5.40 20.39 -7.54
N GLU A 173 -4.86 19.28 -8.05
CA GLU A 173 -5.48 17.95 -7.94
C GLU A 173 -5.47 17.47 -6.48
N SER A 174 -4.35 17.63 -5.78
CA SER A 174 -4.22 17.33 -4.35
C SER A 174 -5.10 18.23 -3.50
N ALA A 175 -5.22 19.52 -3.84
CA ALA A 175 -6.14 20.43 -3.16
C ALA A 175 -7.61 20.00 -3.35
N LEU A 176 -8.01 19.58 -4.56
CA LEU A 176 -9.35 19.08 -4.83
C LEU A 176 -9.63 17.76 -4.10
N LEU A 177 -8.69 16.82 -4.14
CA LEU A 177 -8.77 15.56 -3.39
C LEU A 177 -8.92 15.81 -1.89
N ALA A 178 -8.09 16.71 -1.34
CA ALA A 178 -8.13 17.07 0.07
C ALA A 178 -9.45 17.74 0.46
N PHE A 179 -9.97 18.63 -0.39
CA PHE A 179 -11.26 19.27 -0.17
C PHE A 179 -12.40 18.24 -0.12
N CYS A 180 -12.43 17.30 -1.07
CA CYS A 180 -13.46 16.26 -1.11
C CYS A 180 -13.45 15.37 0.15
N ILE A 181 -12.26 15.00 0.64
CA ILE A 181 -12.10 14.20 1.85
C ILE A 181 -12.42 15.02 3.10
N GLN A 182 -11.91 16.24 3.21
CA GLN A 182 -12.14 17.13 4.35
C GLN A 182 -13.62 17.45 4.53
N ASP A 183 -14.34 17.74 3.45
CA ASP A 183 -15.78 18.01 3.49
C ASP A 183 -16.58 16.77 3.95
N ALA A 184 -16.26 15.59 3.44
CA ALA A 184 -16.89 14.34 3.87
C ALA A 184 -16.65 14.06 5.36
N LEU A 185 -15.43 14.28 5.86
CA LEU A 185 -15.09 14.13 7.27
C LEU A 185 -15.77 15.18 8.15
N ASN A 186 -15.80 16.44 7.71
CA ASN A 186 -16.47 17.53 8.42
C ASN A 186 -17.94 17.21 8.71
N ARG A 187 -18.66 16.64 7.75
CA ARG A 187 -20.06 16.23 7.92
C ARG A 187 -20.23 15.14 8.99
N LYS A 188 -19.25 14.24 9.16
CA LYS A 188 -19.29 13.19 10.19
C LYS A 188 -18.89 13.70 11.58
N HIS A 189 -17.96 14.66 11.64
CA HIS A 189 -17.45 15.23 12.89
C HIS A 189 -18.20 16.48 13.35
N ASN A 190 -19.13 17.00 12.54
CA ASN A 190 -19.77 18.30 12.76
C ASN A 190 -18.74 19.44 12.90
N THR A 191 -17.69 19.40 12.07
CA THR A 191 -16.62 20.41 11.99
C THR A 191 -16.71 21.19 10.68
N ARG A 192 -15.90 22.26 10.54
CA ARG A 192 -15.86 23.12 9.35
C ARG A 192 -14.44 23.48 8.92
N GLN A 193 -13.50 22.55 9.10
CA GLN A 193 -12.09 22.78 8.77
C GLN A 193 -11.90 22.83 7.25
N LEU A 194 -10.97 23.66 6.79
CA LEU A 194 -10.47 23.63 5.42
C LEU A 194 -9.17 22.82 5.36
N PRO A 195 -8.91 22.12 4.24
CA PRO A 195 -7.63 21.44 4.05
C PRO A 195 -6.48 22.46 4.03
N ARG A 196 -5.26 21.99 4.34
CA ARG A 196 -4.06 22.85 4.42
C ARG A 196 -2.91 22.29 3.59
N VAL A 197 -2.07 23.17 3.07
CA VAL A 197 -0.83 22.73 2.41
C VAL A 197 0.11 22.09 3.44
N GLY A 198 0.60 20.89 3.15
CA GLY A 198 1.48 20.10 4.01
C GLY A 198 2.97 20.20 3.66
N SER A 199 3.49 21.39 3.38
CA SER A 199 4.89 21.61 2.94
C SER A 199 5.97 20.96 3.81
N PRO A 200 5.83 20.83 5.15
CA PRO A 200 6.84 20.13 5.96
C PRO A 200 6.91 18.61 5.77
N PHE A 201 5.87 17.98 5.21
CA PHE A 201 5.76 16.52 5.18
C PHE A 201 6.46 15.93 3.96
N TYR A 202 7.47 15.07 4.20
CA TYR A 202 8.33 14.50 3.17
C TYR A 202 7.55 13.88 1.99
N LEU A 203 6.54 13.03 2.27
CA LEU A 203 5.79 12.34 1.22
C LEU A 203 5.10 13.30 0.25
N LEU A 204 4.49 14.36 0.77
CA LEU A 204 3.81 15.38 -0.05
C LEU A 204 4.78 16.15 -0.95
N ASN A 205 6.08 16.13 -0.67
CA ASN A 205 7.09 16.82 -1.47
C ASN A 205 7.78 15.92 -2.52
N VAL A 206 7.69 14.59 -2.40
CA VAL A 206 8.47 13.67 -3.25
C VAL A 206 7.62 12.77 -4.16
N VAL A 207 6.36 12.56 -3.81
CA VAL A 207 5.43 11.74 -4.60
C VAL A 207 4.90 12.57 -5.77
N LYS A 208 4.79 11.95 -6.96
CA LYS A 208 4.38 12.64 -8.20
C LYS A 208 2.87 12.62 -8.43
N GLN A 209 2.20 11.59 -7.92
CA GLN A 209 0.76 11.46 -7.92
C GLN A 209 0.15 12.49 -6.96
N PRO A 210 -1.07 12.98 -7.22
CA PRO A 210 -1.83 13.72 -6.23
C PRO A 210 -1.88 12.97 -4.90
N ALA A 211 -1.50 13.66 -3.83
CA ALA A 211 -1.25 13.06 -2.53
C ALA A 211 -1.84 13.88 -1.38
N VAL A 212 -2.39 13.17 -0.40
CA VAL A 212 -2.91 13.76 0.84
C VAL A 212 -2.46 12.98 2.06
N ILE A 213 -2.32 13.67 3.19
CA ILE A 213 -2.25 13.09 4.54
C ILE A 213 -3.55 13.43 5.24
N VAL A 214 -4.27 12.42 5.70
CA VAL A 214 -5.52 12.54 6.43
C VAL A 214 -5.23 12.36 7.91
N GLU A 215 -5.19 13.46 8.64
CA GLU A 215 -5.17 13.47 10.10
C GLU A 215 -6.62 13.30 10.59
N MET A 216 -6.97 12.10 11.04
CA MET A 216 -8.38 11.74 11.29
C MET A 216 -8.98 12.38 12.55
N GLY A 217 -8.13 12.90 13.43
CA GLY A 217 -8.49 13.48 14.73
C GLY A 217 -7.24 13.56 15.61
N PHE A 218 -7.38 14.11 16.81
CA PHE A 218 -6.27 14.32 17.75
C PHE A 218 -6.30 13.29 18.88
N LEU A 219 -5.21 12.54 19.05
CA LEU A 219 -5.08 11.57 20.13
C LEU A 219 -5.02 12.24 21.51
N SER A 220 -4.59 13.51 21.58
CA SER A 220 -4.56 14.32 22.79
C SER A 220 -5.96 14.74 23.27
N HIS A 221 -6.94 14.84 22.37
CA HIS A 221 -8.32 15.23 22.68
C HIS A 221 -9.20 14.01 22.99
N GLU A 222 -9.94 14.06 24.09
CA GLU A 222 -10.69 12.91 24.63
C GLU A 222 -11.81 12.42 23.71
N GLY A 223 -12.59 13.33 23.12
CA GLY A 223 -13.69 12.97 22.22
C GLY A 223 -13.19 12.30 20.94
N ASP A 224 -12.10 12.83 20.37
CA ASP A 224 -11.46 12.27 19.19
C ASP A 224 -10.85 10.92 19.51
N ARG A 225 -10.10 10.79 20.61
CA ARG A 225 -9.52 9.53 21.07
C ARG A 225 -10.60 8.45 21.25
N THR A 226 -11.71 8.78 21.91
CA THR A 226 -12.84 7.84 22.11
C THR A 226 -13.41 7.37 20.78
N MET A 227 -13.54 8.29 19.81
CA MET A 227 -14.03 8.01 18.47
C MET A 227 -13.03 7.17 17.67
N LEU A 228 -11.73 7.50 17.72
CA LEU A 228 -10.64 6.78 17.04
C LEU A 228 -10.46 5.35 17.57
N LEU A 229 -10.79 5.08 18.83
CA LEU A 229 -10.72 3.73 19.42
C LEU A 229 -11.96 2.88 19.17
N ASN A 230 -13.08 3.50 18.80
CA ASN A 230 -14.33 2.78 18.63
C ASN A 230 -14.42 2.14 17.23
N PRO A 231 -14.56 0.81 17.09
CA PRO A 231 -14.55 0.14 15.78
C PRO A 231 -15.66 0.61 14.81
N ARG A 232 -16.84 0.98 15.34
CA ARG A 232 -17.94 1.51 14.51
C ARG A 232 -17.65 2.92 14.03
N LYS A 233 -17.02 3.75 14.87
CA LYS A 233 -16.60 5.10 14.50
C LYS A 233 -15.44 5.09 13.51
N GLN A 234 -14.48 4.19 13.67
CA GLN A 234 -13.43 3.93 12.67
C GLN A 234 -14.03 3.55 11.30
N LEU A 235 -15.11 2.77 11.28
CA LEU A 235 -15.81 2.47 10.02
C LEU A 235 -16.45 3.73 9.42
N GLN A 236 -17.10 4.57 10.23
CA GLN A 236 -17.67 5.85 9.78
C GLN A 236 -16.61 6.82 9.23
N LEU A 237 -15.42 6.85 9.82
CA LEU A 237 -14.25 7.57 9.30
C LEU A 237 -13.86 7.03 7.91
N ALA A 238 -13.67 5.71 7.81
CA ALA A 238 -13.30 5.08 6.55
C ALA A 238 -14.35 5.29 5.45
N GLU A 239 -15.64 5.28 5.78
CA GLU A 239 -16.74 5.60 4.87
C GLU A 239 -16.67 7.04 4.37
N ALA A 240 -16.37 8.01 5.25
CA ALA A 240 -16.20 9.41 4.85
C ALA A 240 -15.01 9.59 3.91
N ILE A 241 -13.86 9.00 4.24
CA ILE A 241 -12.66 9.05 3.39
C ILE A 241 -12.94 8.39 2.04
N SER A 242 -13.55 7.20 2.04
CA SER A 242 -13.96 6.49 0.82
C SER A 242 -14.91 7.33 -0.05
N SER A 243 -15.89 7.99 0.57
CA SER A 243 -16.80 8.89 -0.14
C SER A 243 -16.09 10.12 -0.72
N GLY A 244 -15.15 10.71 0.01
CA GLY A 244 -14.35 11.84 -0.47
C GLY A 244 -13.47 11.46 -1.66
N VAL A 245 -12.80 10.31 -1.58
CA VAL A 245 -12.01 9.75 -2.69
C VAL A 245 -12.89 9.49 -3.91
N ARG A 246 -14.05 8.86 -3.74
CA ARG A 246 -15.00 8.60 -4.84
C ARG A 246 -15.49 9.90 -5.48
N ASN A 247 -15.81 10.91 -4.68
CA ASN A 247 -16.24 12.21 -5.20
C ASN A 247 -15.13 12.89 -6.01
N TYR A 248 -13.88 12.85 -5.55
CA TYR A 248 -12.73 13.33 -6.31
C TYR A 248 -12.61 12.61 -7.66
N ILE A 249 -12.68 11.27 -7.68
CA ILE A 249 -12.60 10.47 -8.91
C ILE A 249 -13.71 10.84 -9.90
N LEU A 250 -14.93 11.12 -9.43
CA LEU A 250 -16.07 11.49 -10.28
C LEU A 250 -15.97 12.91 -10.86
N LEU A 251 -15.20 13.79 -10.23
CA LEU A 251 -15.02 15.19 -10.65
C LEU A 251 -13.85 15.38 -11.63
N ARG A 252 -13.05 14.32 -11.86
CA ARG A 252 -11.82 14.34 -12.65
C ARG A 252 -12.03 13.81 -14.07
#